data_AF-A0A1Q7K5C5-F1
#
_entry.id   AF-A0A1Q7K5C5-F1
#
_cell.length_a   1.000
_cell.length_b   1.000
_cell.length_c   1.000
_cell.angle_alpha   90.00
_cell.angle_beta   90.00
_cell.angle_gamma   90.00
#
_symmetry.space_group_name_H-M   'P 1'
#
loop_
_entity.id
_entity.type
_entity.pdbx_description
1 polymer ?
#
loop_
_entity_poly.entity_id
_entity_poly.type
_entity_poly.pdbx_seq_one_letter_code
_entity_poly.pdbx_strand_id
1 'polypeptide(L)'
;MATVSKARTSGVPLSGVPALRFALAYAPPLVAGMVLTPVFVTMGLMARLPGCWLLQYGTAVATGGAFSVRIVPIMGLCFMALGVVAFAAPAPWGHWLMAAGFGGLHIAFGLIIARRYGG
;
A
#
# COMPACT_ATOMS: atom_id res chain seq x y z
N MET A 1 10.88 11.78 26.17
CA MET A 1 9.84 12.82 25.98
C MET A 1 10.48 14.18 25.63
N ALA A 2 11.17 14.31 24.50
CA ALA A 2 11.83 15.57 24.13
C ALA A 2 11.71 15.94 22.65
N THR A 3 10.80 15.31 21.91
CA THR A 3 10.69 15.46 20.45
C THR A 3 9.71 16.56 20.01
N VAL A 4 8.98 17.19 20.95
CA VAL A 4 7.85 18.08 20.58
C VAL A 4 8.21 19.57 20.59
N SER A 5 9.25 19.99 21.32
CA SER A 5 9.45 21.43 21.58
C SER A 5 10.30 22.20 20.55
N LYS A 6 11.06 21.50 19.69
CA LYS A 6 12.05 22.15 18.80
C LYS A 6 11.61 22.25 17.33
N ALA A 7 10.31 22.42 17.09
CA ALA A 7 9.72 22.51 15.75
C ALA A 7 9.02 23.85 15.45
N ARG A 8 9.27 24.91 16.23
CA ARG A 8 8.58 26.21 16.09
C ARG A 8 9.40 27.36 15.46
N THR A 9 10.61 27.12 14.97
CA THR A 9 11.51 28.24 14.60
C THR A 9 12.13 28.18 13.21
N SER A 10 11.43 27.58 12.25
CA SER A 10 11.81 27.63 10.83
C SER A 10 10.56 27.41 9.97
N GLY A 11 10.01 28.51 9.43
CA GLY A 11 8.79 28.54 8.62
C GLY A 11 8.92 27.89 7.23
N VAL A 12 9.42 26.66 7.16
CA VAL A 12 9.42 25.83 5.95
C VAL A 12 8.94 24.41 6.34
N PRO A 13 7.76 23.97 5.87
CA PRO A 13 7.17 22.71 6.32
C PRO A 13 7.84 21.51 5.66
N LEU A 14 8.80 20.90 6.36
CA LEU A 14 9.46 19.65 5.94
C LEU A 14 8.60 18.38 6.16
N SER A 15 7.30 18.50 6.46
CA SER A 15 6.40 17.35 6.72
C SER A 15 5.15 17.27 5.81
N GLY A 16 4.84 18.30 5.01
CA GLY A 16 3.61 18.32 4.20
C GLY A 16 3.78 17.82 2.76
N VAL A 17 4.90 18.15 2.10
CA VAL A 17 5.04 17.92 0.65
C VAL A 17 5.22 16.44 0.27
N PRO A 18 6.07 15.64 0.95
CA PRO A 18 6.18 14.21 0.63
C PRO A 18 4.91 13.41 0.97
N ALA A 19 4.29 13.70 2.12
CA ALA A 19 3.04 13.05 2.54
C ALA A 19 1.86 13.41 1.62
N LEU A 20 1.76 14.66 1.17
CA LEU A 20 0.76 15.08 0.20
C LEU A 20 0.99 14.42 -1.16
N ARG A 21 2.24 14.34 -1.63
CA ARG A 21 2.58 13.61 -2.87
C ARG A 21 2.24 12.12 -2.77
N PHE A 22 2.49 11.50 -1.62
CA PHE A 22 2.07 10.13 -1.35
C PHE A 22 0.55 10.01 -1.44
N ALA A 23 -0.20 10.86 -0.74
CA ALA A 23 -1.66 10.84 -0.74
C ALA A 23 -2.24 11.06 -2.16
N LEU A 24 -1.66 12.00 -2.92
CA LEU A 24 -2.04 12.27 -4.32
C LEU A 24 -1.72 11.10 -5.25
N ALA A 25 -0.62 10.38 -5.04
CA ALA A 25 -0.31 9.16 -5.81
C ALA A 25 -1.18 7.96 -5.37
N TYR A 26 -1.62 7.94 -4.12
CA TYR A 26 -2.42 6.87 -3.52
C TYR A 26 -3.92 6.99 -3.88
N ALA A 27 -4.42 8.20 -4.12
CA ALA A 27 -5.82 8.45 -4.42
C ALA A 27 -6.32 7.82 -5.73
N PRO A 28 -5.61 7.91 -6.89
CA PRO A 28 -6.10 7.34 -8.15
C PRO A 28 -6.33 5.82 -8.09
N PRO A 29 -5.39 5.00 -7.56
CA PRO A 29 -5.63 3.56 -7.41
C PRO A 29 -6.78 3.23 -6.44
N LEU A 30 -6.95 4.01 -5.37
CA LEU A 30 -8.08 3.87 -4.44
C LEU A 30 -9.42 4.11 -5.12
N VAL A 31 -9.53 5.21 -5.87
CA VAL A 31 -10.75 5.55 -6.62
C VAL A 31 -11.04 4.46 -7.65
N ALA A 32 -10.03 3.97 -8.37
CA ALA A 32 -10.18 2.83 -9.27
C ALA A 32 -10.69 1.58 -8.53
N GLY A 33 -10.23 1.32 -7.31
CA GLY A 33 -10.68 0.18 -6.51
C GLY A 33 -12.11 0.30 -6.01
N MET A 34 -12.49 1.51 -5.59
CA MET A 34 -13.86 1.82 -5.20
C MET A 34 -14.84 1.63 -6.36
N VAL A 35 -14.45 1.96 -7.59
CA VAL A 35 -15.28 1.75 -8.79
C VAL A 35 -15.28 0.30 -9.26
N LEU A 36 -14.12 -0.38 -9.26
CA LEU A 36 -14.04 -1.77 -9.74
C LEU A 36 -14.70 -2.77 -8.78
N THR A 37 -14.71 -2.49 -7.48
CA THR A 37 -15.32 -3.39 -6.49
C THR A 37 -16.80 -3.69 -6.80
N PRO A 38 -17.72 -2.71 -6.93
CA PRO A 38 -19.11 -2.98 -7.27
C PRO A 38 -19.27 -3.62 -8.66
N VAL A 39 -18.43 -3.26 -9.65
CA VAL A 39 -18.46 -3.90 -10.97
C VAL A 39 -18.20 -5.41 -10.85
N PHE A 40 -17.16 -5.80 -10.11
CA PHE A 40 -16.84 -7.21 -9.87
C PHE A 40 -17.94 -7.92 -9.07
N VAL A 41 -18.61 -7.22 -8.15
CA VAL A 41 -19.79 -7.75 -7.45
C VAL A 41 -20.92 -8.07 -8.40
N THR A 42 -21.31 -7.10 -9.24
CA THR A 42 -22.42 -7.27 -10.18
C THR A 42 -22.16 -8.34 -11.22
N MET A 43 -20.89 -8.62 -11.55
CA MET A 43 -20.49 -9.67 -12.48
C MET A 43 -20.23 -11.04 -11.84
N GLY A 44 -20.45 -11.20 -10.53
CA GLY A 44 -20.20 -12.47 -9.82
C GLY A 44 -18.72 -12.84 -9.70
N LEU A 45 -17.82 -11.88 -9.91
CA LEU A 45 -16.35 -12.08 -9.92
C LEU A 45 -15.72 -11.87 -8.53
N MET A 46 -16.45 -12.19 -7.46
CA MET A 46 -16.00 -12.06 -6.07
C MET A 46 -14.62 -12.64 -5.82
N ALA A 47 -14.35 -13.82 -6.38
CA ALA A 47 -13.08 -14.52 -6.21
C ALA A 47 -11.85 -13.75 -6.73
N ARG A 48 -12.06 -12.76 -7.61
CA ARG A 48 -10.99 -11.96 -8.24
C ARG A 48 -10.76 -10.62 -7.54
N LEU A 49 -11.63 -10.23 -6.60
CA LEU A 49 -11.45 -9.02 -5.79
C LEU A 49 -10.12 -8.99 -5.02
N PRO A 50 -9.67 -10.09 -4.39
CA PRO A 50 -8.37 -10.13 -3.72
C PRO A 50 -7.21 -9.65 -4.60
N GLY A 51 -7.14 -10.15 -5.85
CA GLY A 51 -6.09 -9.74 -6.78
C GLY A 51 -6.19 -8.27 -7.18
N CYS A 52 -7.41 -7.78 -7.40
CA CYS A 52 -7.67 -6.38 -7.72
C CYS A 52 -7.18 -5.45 -6.59
N TRP A 53 -7.57 -5.74 -5.34
CA TRP A 53 -7.19 -4.94 -4.18
C TRP A 53 -5.68 -4.98 -3.93
N LEU A 54 -5.03 -6.15 -4.02
CA LEU A 54 -3.58 -6.28 -3.85
C LEU A 54 -2.82 -5.48 -4.91
N LEU A 55 -3.25 -5.52 -6.18
CA LEU A 55 -2.62 -4.76 -7.26
C LEU A 55 -2.82 -3.25 -7.10
N GLN A 56 -4.04 -2.81 -6.77
CA GLN A 56 -4.33 -1.38 -6.58
C GLN A 56 -3.59 -0.83 -5.37
N TYR A 57 -3.58 -1.57 -4.26
CA TYR A 57 -2.79 -1.22 -3.08
C TYR A 57 -1.30 -1.18 -3.40
N GLY A 58 -0.77 -2.21 -4.08
CA GLY A 58 0.63 -2.25 -4.51
C GLY A 58 1.01 -1.07 -5.41
N THR A 59 0.12 -0.69 -6.32
CA THR A 59 0.27 0.50 -7.19
C THR A 59 0.32 1.78 -6.40
N ALA A 60 -0.61 1.94 -5.46
CA ALA A 60 -0.69 3.11 -4.61
C ALA A 60 0.57 3.26 -3.73
N VAL A 61 1.06 2.16 -3.15
CA VAL A 61 2.28 2.14 -2.34
C VAL A 61 3.54 2.33 -3.17
N ALA A 62 3.65 1.69 -4.34
CA ALA A 62 4.83 1.82 -5.20
C ALA A 62 5.00 3.24 -5.73
N THR A 63 3.90 3.86 -6.17
CA THR A 63 3.91 5.23 -6.71
C THR A 63 4.01 6.29 -5.61
N GLY A 64 3.27 6.13 -4.51
CA GLY A 64 3.40 7.04 -3.36
C GLY A 64 4.76 6.94 -2.68
N GLY A 65 5.33 5.74 -2.61
CA GLY A 65 6.64 5.48 -2.03
C GLY A 65 7.81 5.98 -2.87
N ALA A 66 7.60 6.42 -4.12
CA ALA A 66 8.68 6.83 -5.03
C ALA A 66 9.55 7.97 -4.48
N PHE A 67 9.00 8.79 -3.57
CA PHE A 67 9.70 9.86 -2.87
C PHE A 67 10.04 9.52 -1.41
N SER A 68 9.85 8.27 -0.99
CA SER A 68 10.12 7.77 0.36
C SER A 68 11.38 6.89 0.38
N VAL A 69 11.66 6.28 1.53
CA VAL A 69 12.73 5.29 1.67
C VAL A 69 12.49 4.12 0.72
N ARG A 70 13.56 3.64 0.07
CA ARG A 70 13.52 2.62 -1.00
C ARG A 70 12.77 1.34 -0.62
N ILE A 71 12.64 1.06 0.67
CA ILE A 71 11.89 -0.07 1.22
C ILE A 71 10.37 0.02 0.93
N VAL A 72 9.78 1.22 0.85
CA VAL A 72 8.34 1.39 0.61
C VAL A 72 7.94 1.04 -0.83
N PRO A 73 8.62 1.54 -1.89
CA PRO A 73 8.38 1.08 -3.25
C PRO A 73 8.52 -0.43 -3.43
N ILE A 74 9.52 -1.05 -2.78
CA ILE A 74 9.74 -2.49 -2.83
C ILE A 74 8.55 -3.23 -2.22
N MET A 75 8.01 -2.75 -1.10
CA MET A 75 6.78 -3.30 -0.51
C MET A 75 5.62 -3.24 -1.52
N GLY A 76 5.44 -2.10 -2.20
CA GLY A 76 4.41 -1.94 -3.23
C GLY A 76 4.57 -2.93 -4.39
N LEU A 77 5.79 -3.15 -4.87
CA LEU A 77 6.09 -4.15 -5.91
C LEU A 77 5.81 -5.58 -5.44
N CYS A 78 6.11 -5.91 -4.19
CA CYS A 78 5.75 -7.21 -3.61
C CYS A 78 4.23 -7.40 -3.56
N PHE A 79 3.47 -6.37 -3.20
CA PHE A 79 2.00 -6.39 -3.26
C PHE A 79 1.47 -6.58 -4.68
N MET A 80 2.06 -5.90 -5.66
CA MET A 80 1.69 -6.09 -7.07
C MET A 80 1.93 -7.53 -7.52
N ALA A 81 3.11 -8.09 -7.22
CA ALA A 81 3.43 -9.48 -7.56
C ALA A 81 2.42 -10.45 -6.92
N LEU A 82 2.07 -10.21 -5.66
CA LEU A 82 1.09 -11.03 -4.95
C LEU A 82 -0.32 -10.91 -5.57
N GLY A 83 -0.70 -9.72 -6.04
CA GLY A 83 -1.96 -9.51 -6.75
C GLY A 83 -2.01 -10.18 -8.13
N VAL A 84 -0.89 -10.21 -8.87
CA VAL A 84 -0.77 -11.01 -10.11
C VAL A 84 -0.94 -12.49 -9.81
N VAL A 85 -0.27 -12.99 -8.77
CA VAL A 85 -0.44 -14.38 -8.31
C VAL A 85 -1.88 -14.64 -7.91
N ALA A 86 -2.57 -13.71 -7.24
CA ALA A 86 -3.96 -13.86 -6.86
C ALA A 86 -4.92 -13.92 -8.05
N PHE A 87 -4.61 -13.26 -9.17
CA PHE A 87 -5.37 -13.40 -10.41
C PHE A 87 -5.09 -14.71 -11.15
N ALA A 88 -3.86 -15.24 -11.06
CA ALA A 88 -3.47 -16.50 -11.69
C ALA A 88 -3.83 -17.74 -10.85
N ALA A 89 -3.99 -17.58 -9.53
CA ALA A 89 -4.26 -18.64 -8.59
C ALA A 89 -5.75 -19.05 -8.58
N PRO A 90 -6.07 -20.27 -8.10
CA PRO A 90 -7.44 -20.69 -7.90
C PRO A 90 -8.21 -19.77 -6.95
N ALA A 91 -9.49 -19.52 -7.25
CA ALA A 91 -10.43 -18.71 -6.46
C ALA A 91 -10.32 -18.87 -4.92
N PRO A 92 -10.25 -20.09 -4.34
CA PRO A 92 -10.19 -20.24 -2.88
C PRO A 92 -8.91 -19.70 -2.23
N TRP A 93 -7.85 -19.48 -3.01
CA TRP A 93 -6.57 -18.99 -2.48
C TRP A 93 -6.56 -17.47 -2.26
N GLY A 94 -7.57 -16.74 -2.76
CA GLY A 94 -7.65 -15.29 -2.64
C GLY A 94 -7.60 -14.79 -1.19
N HIS A 95 -8.28 -15.47 -0.26
CA HIS A 95 -8.26 -15.11 1.16
C HIS A 95 -6.88 -15.30 1.80
N TRP A 96 -6.18 -16.39 1.44
CA TRP A 96 -4.83 -16.66 1.91
C TRP A 96 -3.83 -15.64 1.38
N LEU A 97 -3.99 -15.22 0.12
CA LEU A 97 -3.15 -14.19 -0.49
C LEU A 97 -3.43 -12.80 0.12
N MET A 98 -4.68 -12.47 0.43
CA MET A 98 -4.96 -11.27 1.22
C MET A 98 -4.31 -11.31 2.60
N ALA A 99 -4.39 -12.43 3.31
CA ALA A 99 -3.74 -12.59 4.62
C ALA A 99 -2.21 -12.47 4.50
N ALA A 100 -1.62 -13.07 3.46
CA ALA A 100 -0.18 -12.98 3.19
C ALA A 100 0.26 -11.55 2.85
N GLY A 101 -0.51 -10.82 2.04
CA GLY A 101 -0.24 -9.42 1.69
C GLY A 101 -0.49 -8.48 2.88
N PHE A 102 -1.75 -8.27 3.23
CA PHE A 102 -2.16 -7.28 4.23
C PHE A 102 -1.75 -7.62 5.67
N GLY A 103 -1.49 -8.90 5.95
CA GLY A 103 -0.95 -9.35 7.23
C GLY A 103 0.56 -9.56 7.15
N GLY A 104 0.98 -10.62 6.47
CA GLY A 104 2.38 -11.08 6.46
C GLY A 104 3.36 -10.02 5.94
N LEU A 105 3.10 -9.48 4.75
CA LEU A 105 3.98 -8.52 4.10
C LEU A 105 4.02 -7.21 4.90
N HIS A 106 2.88 -6.70 5.36
CA HIS A 106 2.84 -5.50 6.22
C HIS A 106 3.59 -5.70 7.53
N ILE A 107 3.45 -6.85 8.19
CA ILE A 107 4.17 -7.13 9.44
C ILE A 107 5.68 -7.20 9.17
N ALA A 108 6.10 -7.91 8.13
CA ALA A 108 7.52 -8.05 7.78
C ALA A 108 8.15 -6.69 7.45
N PHE A 109 7.53 -5.93 6.54
CA PHE A 109 8.02 -4.60 6.17
C PHE A 109 7.90 -3.59 7.32
N GLY A 110 6.84 -3.65 8.11
CA GLY A 110 6.66 -2.82 9.30
C GLY A 110 7.76 -3.06 10.34
N LEU A 111 8.10 -4.33 10.61
CA LEU A 111 9.22 -4.70 11.48
C LEU A 111 10.57 -4.24 10.92
N ILE A 112 10.80 -4.38 9.62
CA ILE A 112 12.03 -3.91 8.97
C ILE A 112 12.15 -2.39 9.10
N ILE A 113 11.07 -1.66 8.82
CA ILE A 113 11.04 -0.19 8.92
C ILE A 113 11.29 0.23 10.37
N ALA A 114 10.59 -0.35 11.34
CA ALA A 114 10.77 -0.04 12.76
C ALA A 114 12.20 -0.30 13.24
N ARG A 115 12.84 -1.39 12.79
CA ARG A 115 14.21 -1.75 13.18
C ARG A 115 15.29 -0.93 12.47
N ARG A 116 15.08 -0.53 11.21
CA ARG A 116 16.09 0.16 10.38
C ARG A 116 15.98 1.68 10.39
N TYR A 117 14.78 2.22 10.57
CA TYR A 117 14.50 3.65 10.47
C TYR A 117 14.04 4.30 11.78
N GLY A 118 13.87 3.52 12.85
CA GLY A 118 13.67 4.00 14.21
C GLY A 118 12.25 4.51 14.49
N GLY A 119 11.66 4.03 15.57
CA GLY A 119 10.48 4.68 16.17
C GLY A 119 10.81 6.03 16.79
#